data_AF-A0A6G3LLY0-F1
#
_entry.id   AF-A0A6G3LLY0-F1
#
_cell.length_a   1.000
_cell.length_b   1.000
_cell.length_c   1.000
_cell.angle_alpha   90.00
_cell.angle_beta   90.00
_cell.angle_gamma   90.00
#
_symmetry.space_group_name_H-M   'P 1'
#
loop_
_entity.id
_entity.type
_entity.pdbx_description
1 polymer ?
#
loop_
_entity_poly.entity_id
_entity_poly.type
_entity_poly.pdbx_seq_one_letter_code
_entity_poly.pdbx_strand_id
1 'polypeptide(L)'
;MSGRLRKQFLELLEKDKEFRYTVAGYLGLSEILQRFDEHDKKFEKILEEIRSLEEYQNKILEELKSLREGQDKVGQEIERLNENYARLDNKLTKLENRATGLEKAMATLAKAVGVTLNDFVASFVEEMLRVSGVPEEKIKVSASVKLLYGETLREIDIFNSDPLVVGQITTYISTIEEARKELEKLLEDVEFVEKITGRKVFMAILAVENTPPEVSRFLEDECERHKVKYIQGRLIPKLPVN
;
A
#
# COMPACT_ATOMS: atom_id res chain seq x y z
N MET A 1 13.61 -79.11 -67.53
CA MET A 1 12.84 -79.63 -66.37
C MET A 1 12.16 -78.54 -65.52
N SER A 2 12.65 -77.29 -65.46
CA SER A 2 12.10 -76.28 -64.53
C SER A 2 10.69 -75.76 -64.87
N GLY A 3 10.28 -75.75 -66.15
CA GLY A 3 8.96 -75.24 -66.56
C GLY A 3 7.78 -76.10 -66.06
N ARG A 4 7.94 -77.44 -66.06
CA ARG A 4 6.92 -78.37 -65.56
C ARG A 4 6.75 -78.26 -64.04
N LEU A 5 7.88 -78.18 -63.31
CA LEU A 5 7.88 -78.03 -61.86
C LEU A 5 7.26 -76.70 -61.41
N ARG A 6 7.61 -75.58 -62.06
CA ARG A 6 7.02 -74.27 -61.77
C ARG A 6 5.50 -74.27 -61.97
N LYS A 7 5.02 -74.87 -63.06
CA LYS A 7 3.59 -74.97 -63.34
C LYS A 7 2.87 -75.80 -62.28
N GLN A 8 3.43 -76.95 -61.89
CA GLN A 8 2.89 -77.79 -60.82
C GLN A 8 2.90 -77.07 -59.45
N PHE A 9 3.95 -76.31 -59.14
CA PHE A 9 4.04 -75.54 -57.90
C PHE A 9 2.96 -74.45 -57.82
N LEU A 10 2.74 -73.71 -58.91
CA LEU A 10 1.68 -72.70 -58.98
C LEU A 10 0.28 -73.32 -58.93
N GLU A 11 0.05 -74.44 -59.63
CA GLU A 11 -1.22 -75.18 -59.56
C GLU A 11 -1.51 -75.69 -58.14
N LEU A 12 -0.50 -76.16 -57.40
CA LEU A 12 -0.63 -76.55 -55.99
C LEU A 12 -0.91 -75.34 -55.10
N LEU A 13 -0.20 -74.21 -55.27
CA LEU A 13 -0.52 -72.98 -54.56
C LEU A 13 -1.96 -72.52 -54.81
N GLU A 14 -2.50 -72.71 -56.03
CA GLU A 14 -3.84 -72.26 -56.39
C GLU A 14 -4.95 -73.20 -55.92
N LYS A 15 -4.73 -74.53 -55.95
CA LYS A 15 -5.78 -75.52 -55.69
C LYS A 15 -5.68 -76.19 -54.32
N ASP A 16 -4.47 -76.30 -53.77
CA ASP A 16 -4.23 -76.92 -52.48
C ASP A 16 -4.06 -75.84 -51.40
N LYS A 17 -5.06 -75.77 -50.52
CA LYS A 17 -5.12 -74.82 -49.41
C LYS A 17 -4.05 -75.12 -48.36
N GLU A 18 -3.80 -76.40 -48.05
CA GLU A 18 -2.84 -76.83 -47.03
C GLU A 18 -1.40 -76.57 -47.50
N PHE A 19 -1.10 -76.87 -48.76
CA PHE A 19 0.20 -76.55 -49.37
C PHE A 19 0.45 -75.04 -49.39
N ARG A 20 -0.56 -74.23 -49.76
CA ARG A 20 -0.46 -72.76 -49.77
C ARG A 20 -0.16 -72.18 -48.39
N TYR A 21 -0.83 -72.65 -47.35
CA TYR A 21 -0.55 -72.19 -45.98
C TYR A 21 0.81 -72.68 -45.47
N THR A 22 1.21 -73.89 -45.84
CA THR A 22 2.54 -74.42 -45.49
C THR A 22 3.64 -73.56 -46.12
N VAL A 23 3.52 -73.21 -47.41
CA VAL A 23 4.44 -72.29 -48.09
C VAL A 23 4.38 -70.90 -47.47
N ALA A 24 3.19 -70.37 -47.16
CA ALA A 24 3.05 -69.07 -46.49
C ALA A 24 3.74 -69.03 -45.11
N GLY A 25 3.65 -70.11 -44.34
CA GLY A 25 4.35 -70.27 -43.07
C GLY A 25 5.87 -70.30 -43.24
N TYR A 26 6.40 -71.10 -44.19
CA TYR A 26 7.85 -71.12 -44.47
C TYR A 26 8.39 -69.79 -45.01
N LEU A 27 7.56 -69.01 -45.69
CA LEU A 27 7.91 -67.69 -46.20
C LEU A 27 7.75 -66.57 -45.14
N GLY A 28 7.31 -66.89 -43.93
CA GLY A 28 7.15 -65.91 -42.85
C GLY A 28 5.93 -65.00 -42.98
N LEU A 29 4.97 -65.33 -43.86
CA LEU A 29 3.80 -64.47 -44.11
C LEU A 29 2.84 -64.44 -42.92
N SER A 30 2.78 -65.52 -42.13
CA SER A 30 1.98 -65.57 -40.90
C SER A 30 2.50 -64.60 -39.84
N GLU A 31 3.82 -64.52 -39.67
CA GLU A 31 4.49 -63.60 -38.74
C GLU A 31 4.35 -62.14 -39.19
N ILE A 32 4.37 -61.89 -40.50
CA ILE A 32 4.12 -60.56 -41.06
C ILE A 32 2.67 -60.12 -40.78
N LEU A 33 1.68 -60.99 -41.01
CA LEU A 33 0.27 -60.68 -40.72
C LEU A 33 0.05 -60.41 -39.24
N GLN A 34 0.64 -61.21 -38.35
CA GLN A 34 0.57 -60.98 -36.91
C GLN A 34 1.15 -59.61 -36.52
N ARG A 35 2.28 -59.20 -37.12
CA ARG A 35 2.85 -57.85 -36.89
C ARG A 35 1.94 -56.74 -37.41
N PHE A 36 1.23 -56.95 -38.52
CA PHE A 36 0.23 -56.00 -38.99
C PHE A 36 -0.94 -55.88 -38.02
N ASP A 37 -1.48 -57.00 -37.51
CA ASP A 37 -2.54 -56.95 -36.49
C ASP A 37 -2.07 -56.21 -35.22
N GLU A 38 -0.82 -56.41 -34.82
CA GLU A 38 -0.21 -55.66 -33.69
C GLU A 38 -0.05 -54.16 -34.00
N HIS A 39 0.27 -53.81 -35.24
CA HIS A 39 0.39 -52.43 -35.68
C HIS A 39 -0.97 -51.75 -35.77
N ASP A 40 -2.01 -52.42 -36.28
CA ASP A 40 -3.37 -51.89 -36.34
C ASP A 40 -3.87 -51.55 -34.94
N LYS A 41 -3.63 -52.42 -33.95
CA LYS A 41 -3.93 -52.13 -32.54
C LYS A 41 -3.17 -50.91 -32.01
N LYS A 42 -1.90 -50.73 -32.39
CA LYS A 42 -1.12 -49.54 -32.02
C LYS A 42 -1.66 -48.29 -32.70
N PHE A 43 -2.09 -48.37 -33.97
CA PHE A 43 -2.70 -47.26 -34.69
C PHE A 43 -4.04 -46.85 -34.06
N GLU A 44 -4.90 -47.81 -33.72
CA GLU A 44 -6.15 -47.54 -33.00
C GLU A 44 -5.88 -46.80 -31.69
N LYS A 45 -4.92 -47.27 -30.89
CA LYS A 45 -4.53 -46.62 -29.64
C LYS A 45 -4.01 -45.19 -29.86
N ILE A 46 -3.19 -44.97 -30.88
CA ILE A 46 -2.69 -43.63 -31.23
C ILE A 46 -3.86 -42.71 -31.62
N LEU A 47 -4.84 -43.20 -32.38
CA LEU A 47 -6.01 -42.41 -32.77
C LEU A 47 -6.88 -42.04 -31.56
N GLU A 48 -7.01 -42.94 -30.58
CA GLU A 48 -7.69 -42.63 -29.31
C GLU A 48 -6.95 -41.55 -28.51
N GLU A 49 -5.62 -41.66 -28.40
CA GLU A 49 -4.79 -40.64 -27.74
C GLU A 49 -4.89 -39.28 -28.45
N ILE A 50 -4.88 -39.25 -29.78
CA ILE A 50 -5.07 -38.01 -30.56
C ILE A 50 -6.42 -37.38 -30.27
N ARG A 51 -7.52 -38.14 -30.27
CA ARG A 51 -8.85 -37.61 -29.94
C ARG A 51 -8.91 -37.05 -28.52
N SER A 52 -8.31 -37.74 -27.56
CA SER A 52 -8.23 -37.26 -26.18
C SER A 52 -7.43 -35.96 -26.07
N LEU A 53 -6.37 -35.80 -26.86
CA LEU A 53 -5.59 -34.56 -26.91
C LEU A 53 -6.39 -33.41 -27.54
N GLU A 54 -7.17 -33.67 -28.59
CA GLU A 54 -8.06 -32.67 -29.20
C GLU A 54 -9.12 -32.18 -28.21
N GLU A 55 -9.73 -33.09 -27.45
CA GLU A 55 -10.67 -32.73 -26.38
C GLU A 55 -10.02 -31.86 -25.30
N TYR A 56 -8.81 -32.21 -24.88
CA TYR A 56 -8.07 -31.44 -23.88
C TYR A 56 -7.66 -30.05 -24.40
N GLN A 57 -7.22 -29.96 -25.67
CA GLN A 57 -6.92 -28.68 -26.31
C GLN A 57 -8.15 -27.78 -26.39
N ASN A 58 -9.33 -28.33 -26.71
CA ASN A 58 -10.57 -27.56 -26.76
C ASN A 58 -10.93 -26.98 -25.38
N LYS A 59 -10.78 -27.77 -24.29
CA LYS A 59 -10.99 -27.29 -22.93
C LYS A 59 -10.03 -26.15 -22.56
N ILE A 60 -8.75 -26.28 -22.91
CA ILE A 60 -7.76 -25.21 -22.69
C ILE A 60 -8.16 -23.93 -23.44
N LEU A 61 -8.62 -24.05 -24.69
CA LEU A 61 -9.05 -22.88 -25.48
C LEU A 61 -10.26 -22.18 -24.85
N GLU A 62 -11.18 -22.92 -24.26
CA GLU A 62 -12.30 -22.34 -23.50
C GLU A 62 -11.81 -21.62 -22.24
N GLU A 63 -10.95 -22.25 -21.44
CA GLU A 63 -10.37 -21.62 -20.25
C GLU A 63 -9.58 -20.34 -20.59
N LEU A 64 -8.81 -20.35 -21.69
CA LEU A 64 -8.08 -19.18 -22.17
C LEU A 64 -9.00 -18.03 -22.59
N LYS A 65 -10.16 -18.34 -23.20
CA LYS A 65 -11.16 -17.32 -23.52
C LYS A 65 -11.75 -16.71 -22.25
N SER A 66 -12.17 -17.54 -21.29
CA SER A 66 -12.70 -17.05 -20.01
C SER A 66 -11.68 -16.24 -19.23
N LEU A 67 -10.40 -16.63 -19.26
CA LEU A 67 -9.32 -15.87 -18.64
C LEU A 67 -9.13 -14.50 -19.31
N ARG A 68 -9.16 -14.45 -20.65
CA ARG A 68 -9.07 -13.19 -21.40
C ARG A 68 -10.24 -12.25 -21.06
N GLU A 69 -11.47 -12.76 -21.02
CA GLU A 69 -12.64 -11.97 -20.60
C GLU A 69 -12.50 -11.45 -19.16
N GLY A 70 -11.93 -12.26 -18.26
CA GLY A 70 -11.60 -11.84 -16.89
C GLY A 70 -10.58 -10.71 -16.86
N GLN A 71 -9.51 -10.80 -17.67
CA GLN A 71 -8.50 -9.76 -17.79
C GLN A 71 -9.08 -8.45 -18.33
N ASP A 72 -9.96 -8.51 -19.33
CA ASP A 72 -10.60 -7.33 -19.90
C ASP A 72 -11.47 -6.60 -18.86
N LYS A 73 -12.21 -7.35 -18.03
CA LYS A 73 -12.99 -6.77 -16.92
C LYS A 73 -12.10 -6.07 -15.89
N VAL A 74 -11.01 -6.72 -15.49
CA VAL A 74 -10.03 -6.11 -14.57
C VAL A 74 -9.42 -4.84 -15.17
N GLY A 75 -9.10 -4.85 -16.47
CA GLY A 75 -8.62 -3.67 -17.19
C GLY A 75 -9.59 -2.48 -17.09
N GLN A 76 -10.89 -2.73 -17.32
CA GLN A 76 -11.92 -1.69 -17.20
C GLN A 76 -12.09 -1.17 -15.77
N GLU A 77 -11.97 -2.04 -14.75
CA GLU A 77 -12.01 -1.61 -13.36
C GLU A 77 -10.82 -0.72 -12.98
N ILE A 78 -9.61 -1.06 -13.46
CA ILE A 78 -8.41 -0.24 -13.27
C ILE A 78 -8.58 1.14 -13.91
N GLU A 79 -9.13 1.21 -15.13
CA GLU A 79 -9.42 2.50 -15.79
C GLU A 79 -10.38 3.36 -14.96
N ARG A 80 -11.49 2.79 -14.48
CA ARG A 80 -12.45 3.50 -13.61
C ARG A 80 -11.81 3.96 -12.29
N LEU A 81 -10.95 3.14 -11.69
CA LEU A 81 -10.21 3.51 -10.49
C LEU A 81 -9.29 4.70 -10.77
N ASN A 82 -8.53 4.67 -11.87
CA ASN A 82 -7.64 5.78 -12.25
C ASN A 82 -8.41 7.09 -12.47
N GLU A 83 -9.58 7.05 -13.12
CA GLU A 83 -10.44 8.23 -13.26
C GLU A 83 -10.92 8.77 -11.91
N ASN A 84 -11.31 7.89 -10.99
CA ASN A 84 -11.73 8.28 -9.65
C ASN A 84 -10.57 8.89 -8.84
N TYR A 85 -9.38 8.30 -8.92
CA TYR A 85 -8.17 8.86 -8.31
C TYR A 85 -7.87 10.27 -8.84
N ALA A 86 -7.91 10.47 -10.15
CA ALA A 86 -7.69 11.79 -10.75
C ALA A 86 -8.74 12.82 -10.30
N ARG A 87 -10.01 12.42 -10.16
CA ARG A 87 -11.07 13.29 -9.63
C ARG A 87 -10.85 13.64 -8.17
N LEU A 88 -10.38 12.69 -7.36
CA LEU A 88 -10.11 12.89 -5.94
C LEU A 88 -8.92 13.85 -5.75
N ASP A 89 -7.84 13.64 -6.50
CA ASP A 89 -6.64 14.49 -6.49
C ASP A 89 -6.98 15.96 -6.83
N ASN A 90 -7.82 16.16 -7.85
CA ASN A 90 -8.33 17.49 -8.21
C ASN A 90 -9.16 18.13 -7.09
N LYS A 91 -9.99 17.34 -6.40
CA LYS A 91 -10.79 17.84 -5.26
C LYS A 91 -9.89 18.20 -4.08
N LEU A 92 -8.88 17.39 -3.79
CA LEU A 92 -7.89 17.63 -2.73
C LEU A 92 -7.11 18.92 -3.01
N THR A 93 -6.59 19.08 -4.22
CA THR A 93 -5.91 20.32 -4.65
C THR A 93 -6.80 21.55 -4.48
N LYS A 94 -8.09 21.47 -4.80
CA LYS A 94 -9.04 22.59 -4.58
C LYS A 94 -9.27 22.86 -3.10
N LEU A 95 -9.32 21.82 -2.27
CA LEU A 95 -9.48 21.95 -0.82
C LEU A 95 -8.25 22.62 -0.21
N GLU A 96 -7.04 22.18 -0.59
CA GLU A 96 -5.77 22.77 -0.16
C GLU A 96 -5.70 24.26 -0.50
N ASN A 97 -6.05 24.63 -1.73
CA ASN A 97 -6.08 26.04 -2.14
C ASN A 97 -7.07 26.88 -1.31
N ARG A 98 -8.24 26.32 -0.96
CA ARG A 98 -9.23 26.98 -0.10
C ARG A 98 -8.73 27.10 1.35
N ALA A 99 -8.06 26.07 1.86
CA ALA A 99 -7.46 26.08 3.19
C ALA A 99 -6.37 27.17 3.26
N THR A 100 -5.45 27.22 2.29
CA THR A 100 -4.44 28.29 2.20
C THR A 100 -5.06 29.69 2.11
N GLY A 101 -6.19 29.82 1.40
CA GLY A 101 -6.94 31.08 1.34
C GLY A 101 -7.51 31.49 2.70
N LEU A 102 -8.09 30.53 3.43
CA LEU A 102 -8.63 30.73 4.76
C LEU A 102 -7.53 31.08 5.78
N GLU A 103 -6.41 30.38 5.73
CA GLU A 103 -5.22 30.65 6.57
C GLU A 103 -4.77 32.11 6.44
N LYS A 104 -4.65 32.62 5.20
CA LYS A 104 -4.29 34.03 4.95
C LYS A 104 -5.32 35.01 5.52
N ALA A 105 -6.60 34.72 5.37
CA ALA A 105 -7.66 35.54 5.93
C ALA A 105 -7.63 35.56 7.46
N MET A 106 -7.46 34.39 8.09
CA MET A 106 -7.34 34.27 9.55
C MET A 106 -6.09 34.97 10.08
N ALA A 107 -4.94 34.85 9.42
CA ALA A 107 -3.73 35.59 9.81
C ALA A 107 -3.90 37.11 9.73
N THR A 108 -4.69 37.60 8.77
CA THR A 108 -5.02 39.02 8.66
C THR A 108 -5.92 39.46 9.82
N LEU A 109 -6.93 38.65 10.15
CA LEU A 109 -7.84 38.93 11.28
C LEU A 109 -7.09 38.87 12.62
N ALA A 110 -6.27 37.84 12.83
CA ALA A 110 -5.38 37.68 13.99
C ALA A 110 -4.63 38.97 14.31
N LYS A 111 -3.97 39.52 13.27
CA LYS A 111 -3.21 40.76 13.37
C LYS A 111 -4.09 41.95 13.69
N ALA A 112 -5.31 42.01 13.14
CA ALA A 112 -6.25 43.11 13.38
C ALA A 112 -6.82 43.10 14.81
N VAL A 113 -7.01 41.92 15.40
CA VAL A 113 -7.53 41.76 16.78
C VAL A 113 -6.43 41.59 17.83
N GLY A 114 -5.16 41.56 17.44
CA GLY A 114 -4.01 41.48 18.34
C GLY A 114 -3.76 40.10 18.96
N VAL A 115 -4.22 39.03 18.31
CA VAL A 115 -4.05 37.64 18.78
C VAL A 115 -2.66 37.13 18.42
N THR A 116 -1.98 36.47 19.37
CA THR A 116 -0.63 35.93 19.21
C THR A 116 -0.64 34.48 18.69
N LEU A 117 0.52 33.97 18.21
CA LEU A 117 0.66 32.57 17.84
C LEU A 117 0.31 31.63 19.00
N ASN A 118 0.68 31.98 20.23
CA ASN A 118 0.38 31.18 21.41
C ASN A 118 -1.13 31.06 21.64
N ASP A 119 -1.89 32.14 21.41
CA ASP A 119 -3.35 32.11 21.53
C ASP A 119 -4.01 31.21 20.47
N PHE A 120 -3.47 31.20 19.24
CA PHE A 120 -3.92 30.29 18.18
C PHE A 120 -3.67 28.82 18.53
N VAL A 121 -2.44 28.52 18.96
CA VAL A 121 -2.09 27.16 19.35
C VAL A 121 -2.93 26.74 20.55
N ALA A 122 -3.13 27.61 21.56
CA ALA A 122 -4.00 27.32 22.70
C ALA A 122 -5.42 26.93 22.25
N SER A 123 -6.04 27.71 21.36
CA SER A 123 -7.37 27.42 20.81
C SER A 123 -7.40 26.07 20.06
N PHE A 124 -6.33 25.74 19.34
CA PHE A 124 -6.22 24.45 18.65
C PHE A 124 -6.08 23.28 19.64
N VAL A 125 -5.31 23.46 20.72
CA VAL A 125 -5.20 22.48 21.80
C VAL A 125 -6.55 22.27 22.50
N GLU A 126 -7.33 23.33 22.74
CA GLU A 126 -8.68 23.21 23.30
C GLU A 126 -9.57 22.30 22.43
N GLU A 127 -9.56 22.53 21.12
CA GLU A 127 -10.33 21.70 20.18
C GLU A 127 -9.81 20.25 20.14
N MET A 128 -8.49 20.04 20.18
CA MET A 128 -7.92 18.69 20.28
C MET A 128 -8.40 17.95 21.52
N LEU A 129 -8.47 18.63 22.68
CA LEU A 129 -8.99 18.04 23.91
C LEU A 129 -10.49 17.75 23.81
N ARG A 130 -11.27 18.66 23.23
CA ARG A 130 -12.72 18.48 23.01
C ARG A 130 -13.01 17.27 22.11
N VAL A 131 -12.32 17.16 20.97
CA VAL A 131 -12.43 16.02 20.05
C VAL A 131 -11.95 14.71 20.71
N SER A 132 -10.99 14.79 21.62
CA SER A 132 -10.52 13.65 22.42
C SER A 132 -11.49 13.24 23.54
N GLY A 133 -12.62 13.93 23.70
CA GLY A 133 -13.66 13.60 24.68
C GLY A 133 -13.42 14.15 26.08
N VAL A 134 -12.54 15.16 26.24
CA VAL A 134 -12.35 15.84 27.51
C VAL A 134 -13.58 16.71 27.82
N PRO A 135 -14.16 16.66 29.04
CA PRO A 135 -15.29 17.51 29.42
C PRO A 135 -14.97 19.01 29.32
N GLU A 136 -15.90 19.80 28.80
CA GLU A 136 -15.70 21.23 28.53
C GLU A 136 -15.28 22.02 29.79
N GLU A 137 -15.80 21.67 30.96
CA GLU A 137 -15.47 22.33 32.23
C GLU A 137 -14.00 22.17 32.66
N LYS A 138 -13.30 21.20 32.06
CA LYS A 138 -11.88 20.90 32.29
C LYS A 138 -10.95 21.61 31.29
N ILE A 139 -11.47 22.03 30.14
CA ILE A 139 -10.67 22.65 29.09
C ILE A 139 -10.48 24.12 29.42
N LYS A 140 -9.27 24.48 29.89
CA LYS A 140 -8.84 25.84 30.21
C LYS A 140 -7.38 26.03 29.79
N VAL A 141 -7.14 25.95 28.49
CA VAL A 141 -5.79 26.06 27.95
C VAL A 141 -5.35 27.51 28.06
N SER A 142 -4.21 27.73 28.70
CA SER A 142 -3.62 29.06 28.88
C SER A 142 -2.33 29.16 28.08
N ALA A 143 -2.15 30.29 27.40
CA ALA A 143 -0.90 30.67 26.76
C ALA A 143 0.04 31.37 27.75
N SER A 144 1.34 31.11 27.65
CA SER A 144 2.42 31.79 28.38
C SER A 144 2.21 31.81 29.91
N VAL A 145 2.17 30.62 30.52
CA VAL A 145 1.97 30.45 31.97
C VAL A 145 3.33 30.40 32.68
N LYS A 146 3.50 31.22 33.71
CA LYS A 146 4.68 31.16 34.59
C LYS A 146 4.40 30.28 35.81
N LEU A 147 5.19 29.23 35.97
CA LEU A 147 5.11 28.30 37.09
C LEU A 147 6.33 28.47 37.99
N LEU A 148 6.09 28.52 39.30
CA LEU A 148 7.13 28.64 40.32
C LEU A 148 7.21 27.35 41.12
N TYR A 149 8.41 26.79 41.24
CA TYR A 149 8.69 25.64 42.12
C TYR A 149 10.01 25.83 42.84
N GLY A 150 9.94 25.97 44.17
CA GLY A 150 11.08 26.44 44.96
C GLY A 150 11.50 27.84 44.51
N GLU A 151 12.76 27.99 44.09
CA GLU A 151 13.32 29.23 43.54
C GLU A 151 13.33 29.26 42.00
N THR A 152 12.87 28.19 41.34
CA THR A 152 12.88 28.09 39.88
C THR A 152 11.58 28.61 39.30
N LEU A 153 11.66 29.70 38.54
CA LEU A 153 10.58 30.21 37.70
C LEU A 153 10.76 29.68 36.28
N ARG A 154 9.74 29.01 35.75
CA ARG A 154 9.74 28.47 34.38
C ARG A 154 8.49 28.92 33.65
N GLU A 155 8.66 29.38 32.41
CA GLU A 155 7.58 29.83 31.54
C GLU A 155 7.22 28.68 30.59
N ILE A 156 5.94 28.33 30.56
CA ILE A 156 5.38 27.26 29.75
C ILE A 156 4.48 27.91 28.70
N ASP A 157 4.76 27.66 27.41
CA ASP A 157 4.05 28.35 26.31
C ASP A 157 2.57 27.96 26.27
N ILE A 158 2.25 26.68 26.47
CA ILE A 158 0.88 26.17 26.52
C ILE A 158 0.69 25.28 27.75
N PHE A 159 -0.34 25.57 28.53
CA PHE A 159 -0.63 24.80 29.73
C PHE A 159 -2.14 24.55 29.91
N ASN A 160 -2.50 23.32 30.25
CA ASN A 160 -3.82 22.97 30.81
C ASN A 160 -3.63 22.15 32.09
N SER A 161 -4.43 22.44 33.11
CA SER A 161 -4.23 21.89 34.46
C SER A 161 -4.92 20.54 34.72
N ASP A 162 -5.98 20.23 33.98
CA ASP A 162 -6.69 18.95 34.04
C ASP A 162 -7.45 18.75 32.71
N PRO A 163 -7.14 17.74 31.88
CA PRO A 163 -5.96 16.89 31.99
C PRO A 163 -4.68 17.73 31.79
N LEU A 164 -3.56 17.23 32.29
CA LEU A 164 -2.30 17.95 32.21
C LEU A 164 -1.79 18.02 30.78
N VAL A 165 -1.73 19.22 30.22
CA VAL A 165 -1.17 19.48 28.89
C VAL A 165 -0.04 20.49 29.02
N VAL A 166 1.06 20.21 28.34
CA VAL A 166 2.23 21.07 28.26
C VAL A 166 2.61 21.21 26.80
N GLY A 167 2.85 22.43 26.33
CA GLY A 167 3.29 22.66 24.96
C GLY A 167 4.38 23.72 24.84
N GLN A 168 5.22 23.53 23.85
CA GLN A 168 6.31 24.41 23.43
C GLN A 168 6.01 24.91 22.02
N ILE A 169 6.18 26.21 21.79
CA ILE A 169 5.90 26.86 20.50
C ILE A 169 7.18 27.51 19.97
N THR A 170 7.49 27.24 18.69
CA THR A 170 8.68 27.76 18.03
C THR A 170 8.34 28.27 16.63
N THR A 171 8.65 29.53 16.33
CA THR A 171 8.35 30.15 15.02
C THR A 171 9.19 29.58 13.88
N TYR A 172 10.46 29.29 14.11
CA TYR A 172 11.34 28.83 13.04
C TYR A 172 12.40 27.87 13.57
N ILE A 173 12.55 26.72 12.89
CA ILE A 173 13.60 25.75 13.14
C ILE A 173 14.22 25.41 11.80
N SER A 174 15.51 25.69 11.64
CA SER A 174 16.23 25.57 10.37
C SER A 174 17.14 24.36 10.29
N THR A 175 17.52 23.80 11.44
CA THR A 175 18.46 22.68 11.52
C THR A 175 17.94 21.57 12.43
N ILE A 176 18.44 20.36 12.23
CA ILE A 176 18.16 19.19 13.10
C ILE A 176 18.66 19.45 14.54
N GLU A 177 19.75 20.19 14.72
CA GLU A 177 20.27 20.52 16.04
C GLU A 177 19.34 21.45 16.82
N GLU A 178 18.79 22.48 16.16
CA GLU A 178 17.75 23.34 16.74
C GLU A 178 16.50 22.52 17.09
N ALA A 179 16.08 21.63 16.19
CA ALA A 179 14.95 20.74 16.43
C ALA A 179 15.12 19.88 17.69
N ARG A 180 16.32 19.32 17.89
CA ARG A 180 16.64 18.55 19.11
C ARG A 180 16.51 19.39 20.36
N LYS A 181 17.08 20.60 20.37
CA LYS A 181 17.03 21.51 21.52
C LYS A 181 15.61 21.91 21.90
N GLU A 182 14.76 22.20 20.93
CA GLU A 182 13.36 22.56 21.17
C GLU A 182 12.56 21.37 21.74
N LEU A 183 12.81 20.16 21.24
CA LEU A 183 12.21 18.95 21.79
C LEU A 183 12.71 18.66 23.22
N GLU A 184 14.01 18.78 23.46
CA GLU A 184 14.61 18.62 24.79
C GLU A 184 14.00 19.60 25.80
N LYS A 185 13.87 20.87 25.42
CA LYS A 185 13.22 21.90 26.26
C LYS A 185 11.80 21.50 26.65
N LEU A 186 10.99 21.03 25.69
CA LEU A 186 9.63 20.55 25.97
C LEU A 186 9.63 19.36 26.94
N LEU A 187 10.55 18.41 26.77
CA LEU A 187 10.63 17.25 27.67
C LEU A 187 11.02 17.67 29.09
N GLU A 188 11.94 18.62 29.24
CA GLU A 188 12.26 19.19 30.55
C GLU A 188 11.04 19.90 31.18
N ASP A 189 10.25 20.63 30.38
CA ASP A 189 9.04 21.30 30.84
C ASP A 189 7.98 20.31 31.29
N VAL A 190 7.81 19.21 30.55
CA VAL A 190 6.97 18.08 30.96
C VAL A 190 7.42 17.55 32.31
N GLU A 191 8.70 17.22 32.48
CA GLU A 191 9.21 16.72 33.75
C GLU A 191 9.00 17.70 34.91
N PHE A 192 9.24 18.99 34.67
CA PHE A 192 9.07 20.03 35.67
C PHE A 192 7.61 20.11 36.14
N VAL A 193 6.67 20.12 35.20
CA VAL A 193 5.24 20.19 35.49
C VAL A 193 4.75 18.91 36.18
N GLU A 194 5.22 17.73 35.77
CA GLU A 194 4.89 16.47 36.45
C GLU A 194 5.39 16.47 37.90
N LYS A 195 6.60 16.98 38.16
CA LYS A 195 7.17 17.10 39.52
C LYS A 195 6.34 18.03 40.40
N ILE A 196 5.90 19.18 39.87
CA ILE A 196 5.07 20.14 40.61
C ILE A 196 3.70 19.56 40.94
N THR A 197 3.08 18.91 39.96
CA THR A 197 1.67 18.52 40.05
C THR A 197 1.44 17.12 40.60
N GLY A 198 2.49 16.29 40.66
CA GLY A 198 2.42 14.88 41.05
C GLY A 198 1.62 14.00 40.08
N ARG A 199 1.30 14.50 38.88
CA ARG A 199 0.45 13.86 37.88
C ARG A 199 1.22 13.73 36.57
N LYS A 200 0.94 12.67 35.81
CA LYS A 200 1.53 12.48 34.48
C LYS A 200 0.89 13.41 33.45
N VAL A 201 1.71 13.93 32.54
CA VAL A 201 1.23 14.72 31.41
C VAL A 201 0.41 13.83 30.49
N PHE A 202 -0.81 14.27 30.21
CA PHE A 202 -1.74 13.61 29.30
C PHE A 202 -1.36 13.84 27.85
N MET A 203 -0.91 15.06 27.51
CA MET A 203 -0.49 15.44 26.17
C MET A 203 0.66 16.44 26.22
N ALA A 204 1.76 16.11 25.55
CA ALA A 204 2.87 17.03 25.30
C ALA A 204 2.80 17.49 23.83
N ILE A 205 3.00 18.79 23.57
CA ILE A 205 2.81 19.38 22.24
C ILE A 205 4.05 20.16 21.83
N LEU A 206 4.56 19.91 20.64
CA LEU A 206 5.58 20.74 20.01
C LEU A 206 4.98 21.36 18.75
N ALA A 207 4.77 22.68 18.77
CA ALA A 207 4.23 23.41 17.63
C ALA A 207 5.33 24.23 16.96
N VAL A 208 5.58 23.96 15.67
CA VAL A 208 6.59 24.65 14.88
C VAL A 208 5.95 25.28 13.66
N GLU A 209 6.07 26.60 13.53
CA GLU A 209 5.43 27.33 12.43
C GLU A 209 6.15 27.04 11.10
N ASN A 210 7.45 27.33 11.00
CA ASN A 210 8.19 27.18 9.76
C ASN A 210 9.44 26.31 9.93
N THR A 211 9.55 25.25 9.13
CA THR A 211 10.74 24.40 9.12
C THR A 211 10.97 23.73 7.76
N PRO A 212 12.22 23.51 7.31
CA PRO A 212 12.50 22.78 6.08
C PRO A 212 11.93 21.35 6.10
N PRO A 213 11.56 20.76 4.94
CA PRO A 213 10.99 19.41 4.88
C PRO A 213 11.84 18.33 5.55
N GLU A 214 13.17 18.44 5.47
CA GLU A 214 14.11 17.52 6.12
C GLU A 214 13.99 17.57 7.65
N VAL A 215 13.93 18.77 8.21
CA VAL A 215 13.81 19.00 9.66
C VAL A 215 12.40 18.63 10.15
N SER A 216 11.37 18.88 9.34
CA SER A 216 9.98 18.43 9.61
C SER A 216 9.91 16.92 9.79
N ARG A 217 10.48 16.15 8.86
CA ARG A 217 10.50 14.68 8.95
C ARG A 217 11.25 14.20 10.18
N PHE A 218 12.37 14.84 10.49
CA PHE A 218 13.13 14.55 11.71
C PHE A 218 12.28 14.78 12.98
N LEU A 219 11.56 15.91 13.05
CA LEU A 219 10.69 16.22 14.18
C LEU A 219 9.48 15.28 14.28
N GLU A 220 8.88 14.88 13.15
CA GLU A 220 7.81 13.88 13.11
C GLU A 220 8.27 12.56 13.74
N ASP A 221 9.41 12.03 13.29
CA ASP A 221 9.97 10.77 13.78
C ASP A 221 10.33 10.83 15.28
N GLU A 222 11.02 11.88 15.72
CA GLU A 222 11.45 11.99 17.12
C GLU A 222 10.27 12.29 18.06
N CYS A 223 9.32 13.14 17.67
CA CYS A 223 8.14 13.40 18.48
C CYS A 223 7.29 12.14 18.66
N GLU A 224 7.14 11.30 17.63
CA GLU A 224 6.44 10.02 17.75
C GLU A 224 7.12 9.09 18.78
N ARG A 225 8.46 8.99 18.74
CA ARG A 225 9.23 8.20 19.72
C ARG A 225 9.00 8.66 21.16
N HIS A 226 8.92 9.98 21.36
CA HIS A 226 8.70 10.60 22.68
C HIS A 226 7.22 10.75 23.05
N LYS A 227 6.28 10.28 22.21
CA LYS A 227 4.82 10.46 22.38
C LYS A 227 4.38 11.92 22.49
N VAL A 228 5.13 12.80 21.83
CA VAL A 228 4.82 14.23 21.69
C VAL A 228 3.96 14.42 20.45
N LYS A 229 2.93 15.26 20.56
CA LYS A 229 2.13 15.70 19.41
C LYS A 229 2.85 16.84 18.69
N TYR A 230 3.37 16.53 17.51
CA TYR A 230 3.97 17.53 16.62
C TYR A 230 2.91 18.25 15.80
N ILE A 231 2.94 19.59 15.80
CA ILE A 231 2.05 20.44 15.00
C ILE A 231 2.93 21.30 14.09
N GLN A 232 2.83 21.09 12.78
CA GLN A 232 3.48 21.94 11.80
C GLN A 232 2.51 23.02 11.32
N GLY A 233 2.78 24.27 11.67
CA GLY A 233 1.95 25.41 11.30
C GLY A 233 2.45 26.06 10.03
N ARG A 234 2.36 25.43 8.85
CA ARG A 234 2.76 26.08 7.58
C ARG A 234 2.14 27.50 7.50
N LEU A 235 2.95 28.54 7.68
CA LEU A 235 2.49 29.93 7.70
C LEU A 235 3.38 30.83 6.83
N ILE A 236 2.74 31.27 5.73
CA ILE A 236 2.98 32.47 4.92
C ILE A 236 4.35 32.53 4.20
N PRO A 237 4.36 32.61 2.84
CA PRO A 237 5.58 32.91 2.11
C PRO A 237 6.17 34.23 2.62
N LYS A 238 7.46 34.22 2.98
CA LYS A 238 8.22 35.42 3.33
C LYS A 238 7.91 36.54 2.33
N LEU A 239 7.36 37.66 2.80
CA LEU A 239 7.42 38.88 2.02
C LEU A 239 8.91 39.20 1.81
N PRO A 240 9.36 39.46 0.58
CA PRO A 240 10.74 39.83 0.33
C PRO A 240 11.07 41.07 1.16
N VAL A 241 12.13 40.98 1.96
CA VAL A 241 12.77 42.14 2.55
C VAL A 241 13.57 42.78 1.41
N ASN A 242 13.27 44.04 1.11
CA ASN A 242 13.93 44.84 0.06
C ASN A 242 15.45 44.80 0.16
#